data_AF-A0A0G4K4R0-F1
#
_entry.id   AF-A0A0G4K4R0-F1
#
_cell.length_a   1.000
_cell.length_b   1.000
_cell.length_c   1.000
_cell.angle_alpha   90.00
_cell.angle_beta   90.00
_cell.angle_gamma   90.00
#
_symmetry.space_group_name_H-M   'P 1'
#
loop_
_entity.id
_entity.type
_entity.pdbx_description
1 polymer ?
#
loop_
_entity_poly.entity_id
_entity_poly.type
_entity_poly.pdbx_seq_one_letter_code
_entity_poly.pdbx_strand_id
1 'polypeptide(L)'
;MSYIGNYLKAIVIVHGKSELQMCNFIKNKLRLNNIHIISKDNGKHSIQISSIMKRLNGKDINTLDNFKNTYNDYLEIKNHKTIIDKDFKIFIIMDTDDCNNDEEKNNFINKNMFKNYWAYDYIVPIYNITNLEDVLIKAEIIDKNTIKNKKDKKKLYKNISNY
;
A
#
# COMPACT_ATOMS: atom_id res chain seq x y z
N MET A 1 2.86 30.61 16.02
CA MET A 1 3.53 29.37 15.60
C MET A 1 2.66 28.21 16.08
N SER A 2 1.78 27.66 15.24
CA SER A 2 0.94 26.51 15.64
C SER A 2 1.83 25.28 15.69
N TYR A 3 1.89 24.62 16.84
CA TYR A 3 2.53 23.31 16.97
C TYR A 3 1.85 22.37 15.96
N ILE A 4 2.56 22.01 14.88
CA ILE A 4 2.12 20.91 14.02
C ILE A 4 2.38 19.67 14.86
N GLY A 5 1.36 19.21 15.57
CA GLY A 5 1.43 17.92 16.24
C GLY A 5 1.81 16.83 15.23
N ASN A 6 2.49 15.78 15.71
CA ASN A 6 2.81 14.59 14.91
C ASN A 6 1.53 13.75 14.67
N TYR A 7 0.51 14.36 14.10
CA TYR A 7 -0.75 13.71 13.79
C TYR A 7 -0.59 12.77 12.61
N LEU A 8 -1.26 11.63 12.65
CA LEU A 8 -1.31 10.63 11.59
C LEU A 8 -1.78 11.28 10.28
N LYS A 9 -0.92 11.27 9.27
CA LYS A 9 -1.19 11.79 7.93
C LYS A 9 -1.51 10.70 6.93
N ALA A 10 -0.98 9.49 7.13
CA ALA A 10 -1.31 8.39 6.23
C ALA A 10 -1.28 7.02 6.90
N ILE A 11 -2.13 6.14 6.38
CA ILE A 11 -1.99 4.69 6.52
C ILE A 11 -1.56 4.14 5.16
N VAL A 12 -0.58 3.25 5.14
CA VAL A 12 -0.11 2.58 3.92
C VAL A 12 -0.30 1.08 4.08
N ILE A 13 -1.21 0.49 3.32
CA ILE A 13 -1.42 -0.96 3.26
C ILE A 13 -0.63 -1.48 2.06
N VAL A 14 0.32 -2.38 2.31
CA VAL A 14 1.21 -2.90 1.27
C VAL A 14 0.92 -4.35 0.92
N HIS A 15 1.14 -4.71 -0.35
CA HIS A 15 0.95 -6.08 -0.85
C HIS A 15 1.93 -7.03 -0.17
N GLY A 16 3.24 -6.84 -0.39
CA GLY A 16 4.26 -7.77 0.07
C GLY A 16 5.50 -7.09 0.64
N LYS A 17 6.60 -7.86 0.65
CA LYS A 17 7.87 -7.45 1.25
C LYS A 17 8.53 -6.29 0.50
N SER A 18 8.46 -6.28 -0.83
CA SER A 18 9.09 -5.26 -1.67
C SER A 18 8.51 -3.88 -1.38
N GLU A 19 7.17 -3.77 -1.37
CA GLU A 19 6.47 -2.52 -1.08
C GLU A 19 6.71 -2.09 0.38
N LEU A 20 6.74 -3.05 1.32
CA LEU A 20 7.06 -2.78 2.72
C LEU A 20 8.46 -2.17 2.88
N GLN A 21 9.46 -2.73 2.22
CA GLN A 21 10.84 -2.24 2.27
C GLN A 21 10.94 -0.83 1.68
N MET A 22 10.29 -0.59 0.53
CA MET A 22 10.25 0.74 -0.10
C MET A 22 9.59 1.78 0.82
N CYS A 23 8.43 1.45 1.38
CA CYS A 23 7.70 2.37 2.27
C CYS A 23 8.49 2.66 3.55
N ASN A 24 9.12 1.64 4.15
CA ASN A 24 9.97 1.84 5.33
C ASN A 24 11.20 2.69 5.00
N PHE A 25 11.83 2.49 3.85
CA PHE A 25 12.97 3.29 3.42
C PHE A 25 12.58 4.76 3.27
N ILE A 26 11.49 5.05 2.55
CA ILE A 26 10.97 6.42 2.36
C ILE A 26 10.61 7.04 3.71
N LYS A 27 9.84 6.31 4.53
CA LYS A 27 9.44 6.75 5.87
C LYS A 27 10.63 7.15 6.73
N ASN A 28 11.66 6.30 6.79
CA ASN A 28 12.83 6.53 7.63
C ASN A 28 13.73 7.65 7.08
N LYS A 29 13.96 7.69 5.76
CA LYS A 29 14.82 8.70 5.13
C LYS A 29 14.22 10.10 5.18
N LEU A 30 12.90 10.21 5.02
CA LEU A 30 12.18 11.49 5.06
C LEU A 30 11.65 11.82 6.47
N ARG A 31 11.90 10.97 7.48
CA ARG A 31 11.46 11.14 8.87
C ARG A 31 9.94 11.34 9.01
N LEU A 32 9.17 10.60 8.20
CA LEU A 32 7.70 10.66 8.14
C LEU A 32 7.07 9.83 9.27
N ASN A 33 7.27 10.26 10.50
CA ASN A 33 6.80 9.55 11.70
C ASN A 33 5.26 9.45 11.81
N ASN A 34 4.56 10.30 11.06
CA ASN A 34 3.11 10.38 10.95
C ASN A 34 2.50 9.42 9.92
N ILE A 35 3.25 8.43 9.44
CA ILE A 35 2.75 7.40 8.54
C ILE A 35 2.79 6.03 9.24
N HIS A 36 1.66 5.33 9.25
CA HIS A 36 1.57 3.96 9.71
C HIS A 36 1.55 2.99 8.54
N ILE A 37 2.45 2.00 8.53
CA ILE A 37 2.55 1.01 7.44
C ILE A 37 1.99 -0.32 7.95
N ILE A 38 1.01 -0.84 7.24
CA ILE A 38 0.31 -2.07 7.50
C ILE A 38 0.78 -3.11 6.48
N SER A 39 1.33 -4.21 6.97
CA SER A 39 1.67 -5.38 6.15
C SER A 39 1.19 -6.64 6.85
N LYS A 40 1.04 -7.73 6.09
CA LYS A 40 0.74 -9.04 6.66
C LYS A 40 2.04 -9.74 7.06
N ASP A 41 2.15 -10.10 8.33
CA ASP A 41 3.30 -10.84 8.89
C ASP A 41 4.67 -10.20 8.56
N ASN A 42 4.75 -8.86 8.63
CA ASN A 42 5.94 -8.08 8.25
C ASN A 42 6.40 -8.36 6.81
N GLY A 43 5.45 -8.51 5.89
CA GLY A 43 5.69 -8.78 4.47
C GLY A 43 6.06 -10.22 4.16
N LYS A 44 6.01 -11.15 5.14
CA LYS A 44 6.21 -12.59 4.88
C LYS A 44 5.11 -13.17 3.99
N HIS A 45 3.90 -12.62 4.09
CA HIS A 45 2.77 -13.03 3.29
C HIS A 45 2.19 -11.83 2.55
N SER A 46 1.76 -12.06 1.32
CA SER A 46 1.11 -11.01 0.54
C SER A 46 -0.34 -10.78 0.97
N ILE A 47 -0.77 -9.53 0.93
CA ILE A 47 -2.18 -9.14 0.92
C ILE A 47 -2.63 -9.11 -0.54
N GLN A 48 -3.56 -10.00 -0.89
CA GLN A 48 -4.14 -10.06 -2.23
C GLN A 48 -5.30 -9.08 -2.37
N ILE A 49 -5.62 -8.65 -3.60
CA ILE A 49 -6.74 -7.75 -3.89
C ILE A 49 -8.06 -8.28 -3.31
N SER A 50 -8.33 -9.57 -3.50
CA SER A 50 -9.49 -10.29 -2.95
C SER A 50 -9.59 -10.22 -1.42
N SER A 51 -8.47 -10.02 -0.72
CA SER A 51 -8.38 -9.96 0.73
C SER A 51 -8.31 -8.54 1.29
N ILE A 52 -8.31 -7.49 0.46
CA ILE A 52 -8.21 -6.10 0.92
C ILE A 52 -9.38 -5.74 1.83
N MET A 53 -10.63 -6.05 1.44
CA MET A 53 -11.77 -5.73 2.30
C MET A 53 -11.73 -6.51 3.62
N LYS A 54 -11.23 -7.75 3.62
CA LYS A 54 -10.99 -8.48 4.87
C LYS A 54 -9.98 -7.77 5.76
N ARG A 55 -8.92 -7.18 5.17
CA ARG A 55 -7.93 -6.38 5.92
C ARG A 55 -8.53 -5.08 6.45
N LEU A 56 -9.28 -4.35 5.63
CA LEU A 56 -9.94 -3.10 6.03
C LEU A 56 -11.00 -3.35 7.12
N ASN A 57 -11.64 -4.52 7.12
CA ASN A 57 -12.54 -4.97 8.16
C ASN A 57 -11.82 -5.54 9.41
N GLY A 58 -10.51 -5.33 9.54
CA GLY A 58 -9.74 -5.61 10.75
C GLY A 58 -10.13 -4.70 11.92
N LYS A 59 -9.90 -5.17 13.15
CA LYS A 59 -10.31 -4.48 14.38
C LYS A 59 -9.70 -3.08 14.56
N ASP A 60 -8.63 -2.78 13.83
CA ASP A 60 -7.89 -1.53 13.92
C ASP A 60 -8.53 -0.39 13.10
N ILE A 61 -9.19 -0.71 11.98
CA ILE A 61 -9.69 0.31 11.03
C ILE A 61 -11.06 0.01 10.42
N ASN A 62 -11.77 -1.05 10.83
CA ASN A 62 -13.07 -1.41 10.25
C ASN A 62 -14.15 -0.33 10.38
N THR A 63 -14.12 0.46 11.45
CA THR A 63 -15.03 1.57 11.71
C THR A 63 -14.25 2.82 12.09
N LEU A 64 -14.91 3.97 11.96
CA LEU A 64 -14.36 5.24 12.41
C LEU A 64 -13.97 5.21 13.90
N ASP A 65 -14.78 4.58 14.75
CA ASP A 65 -14.50 4.52 16.19
C ASP A 65 -13.32 3.60 16.52
N ASN A 66 -13.20 2.47 15.84
CA ASN A 66 -12.05 1.58 16.01
C ASN A 66 -10.75 2.24 15.51
N PHE A 67 -10.82 2.98 14.41
CA PHE A 67 -9.71 3.82 13.94
C PHE A 67 -9.32 4.87 14.99
N LYS A 68 -10.28 5.61 15.54
CA LYS A 68 -10.01 6.61 16.59
C LYS A 68 -9.37 5.99 17.82
N ASN A 69 -9.88 4.85 18.27
CA ASN A 69 -9.36 4.15 19.45
C ASN A 69 -7.93 3.65 19.21
N THR A 70 -7.64 3.13 18.01
CA THR A 70 -6.31 2.59 17.66
C THR A 70 -5.25 3.68 17.52
N TYR A 71 -5.62 4.84 16.97
CA TYR A 71 -4.68 5.92 16.65
C TYR A 71 -4.86 7.16 17.54
N ASN A 72 -5.52 7.04 18.69
CA ASN A 72 -5.89 8.17 19.55
C ASN A 72 -4.72 9.13 19.84
N ASP A 73 -3.55 8.57 20.15
CA ASP A 73 -2.33 9.33 20.47
C ASP A 73 -1.75 10.10 19.27
N TYR A 74 -2.20 9.78 18.05
CA TYR A 74 -1.76 10.35 16.79
C TYR A 74 -2.88 11.13 16.09
N LEU A 75 -4.03 11.36 16.73
CA LEU A 75 -5.12 12.13 16.11
C LEU A 75 -5.27 13.49 16.77
N GLU A 76 -5.72 14.47 16.00
CA GLU A 76 -6.01 15.79 16.55
C GLU A 76 -7.31 15.74 17.34
N ILE A 77 -7.30 16.27 18.57
CA ILE A 77 -8.50 16.41 19.39
C ILE A 77 -8.80 17.91 19.52
N LYS A 78 -9.95 18.35 19.05
CA LYS A 78 -10.47 19.70 19.31
C LYS A 78 -11.87 19.62 19.90
N ASN A 79 -12.14 20.39 20.94
CA ASN A 79 -13.45 20.46 21.61
C ASN A 79 -14.03 19.08 21.96
N HIS A 80 -13.19 18.19 22.51
CA HIS A 80 -13.54 16.80 22.84
C HIS A 80 -13.99 15.93 21.65
N LYS A 81 -13.67 16.33 20.41
CA LYS A 81 -13.93 15.56 19.20
C LYS A 81 -12.61 15.25 18.48
N THR A 82 -12.44 13.98 18.13
CA THR A 82 -11.35 13.55 17.25
C THR A 82 -11.60 14.08 15.84
N ILE A 83 -10.62 14.79 15.29
CA ILE A 83 -10.65 15.32 13.94
C ILE A 83 -9.71 14.49 13.06
N ILE A 84 -10.25 14.01 11.95
CA ILE A 84 -9.46 13.44 10.87
C ILE A 84 -9.11 14.59 9.94
N ASP A 85 -7.82 14.76 9.68
CA ASP A 85 -7.33 15.77 8.74
C ASP A 85 -7.89 15.49 7.34
N LYS A 86 -8.32 16.54 6.62
CA LYS A 86 -8.73 16.44 5.21
C LYS A 86 -7.62 15.86 4.32
N ASP A 87 -6.37 16.09 4.69
CA ASP A 87 -5.19 15.64 3.98
C ASP A 87 -4.76 14.23 4.40
N PHE A 88 -5.47 13.61 5.36
CA PHE A 88 -5.29 12.20 5.69
C PHE A 88 -5.60 11.32 4.48
N LYS A 89 -4.80 10.27 4.26
CA LYS A 89 -5.01 9.30 3.18
C LYS A 89 -4.70 7.87 3.61
N ILE A 90 -5.44 6.92 3.05
CA ILE A 90 -5.16 5.49 3.14
C ILE A 90 -4.64 5.04 1.77
N PHE A 91 -3.33 4.92 1.64
CA PHE A 91 -2.70 4.40 0.43
C PHE A 91 -2.73 2.88 0.47
N ILE A 92 -3.27 2.26 -0.58
CA ILE A 92 -3.29 0.80 -0.71
C ILE A 92 -2.42 0.45 -1.91
N ILE A 93 -1.20 -0.02 -1.67
CA ILE A 93 -0.18 -0.28 -2.69
C ILE A 93 -0.20 -1.77 -3.02
N MET A 94 -0.80 -2.12 -4.14
CA MET A 94 -1.00 -3.50 -4.57
C MET A 94 -0.18 -3.84 -5.82
N ASP A 95 0.34 -5.06 -5.87
CA ASP A 95 0.69 -5.65 -7.15
C ASP A 95 -0.57 -6.20 -7.81
N THR A 96 -0.72 -5.97 -9.12
CA THR A 96 -1.92 -6.42 -9.86
C THR A 96 -1.66 -7.59 -10.79
N ASP A 97 -0.43 -8.08 -10.81
CA ASP A 97 -0.04 -9.31 -11.52
C ASP A 97 -0.55 -10.57 -10.81
N ASP A 98 -0.67 -10.54 -9.47
CA ASP A 98 -1.17 -11.63 -8.63
C ASP A 98 -2.72 -11.73 -8.60
N CYS A 99 -3.42 -10.93 -9.41
CA CYS A 99 -4.88 -10.95 -9.51
C CYS A 99 -5.34 -11.52 -10.86
N ASN A 100 -5.82 -12.77 -10.83
CA ASN A 100 -6.35 -13.45 -12.03
C ASN A 100 -7.79 -13.04 -12.37
N ASN A 101 -8.43 -12.20 -11.55
CA ASN A 101 -9.80 -11.74 -11.74
C ASN A 101 -9.80 -10.27 -12.18
N ASP A 102 -10.03 -10.05 -13.48
CA ASP A 102 -10.05 -8.72 -14.07
C ASP A 102 -11.14 -7.81 -13.47
N GLU A 103 -12.28 -8.37 -13.07
CA GLU A 103 -13.36 -7.60 -12.45
C GLU A 103 -12.94 -7.10 -11.06
N GLU A 104 -12.35 -7.96 -10.22
CA GLU A 104 -11.83 -7.55 -8.91
C GLU A 104 -10.73 -6.50 -9.02
N LYS A 105 -9.80 -6.70 -9.97
CA LYS A 105 -8.74 -5.73 -10.27
C LYS A 105 -9.32 -4.40 -10.70
N ASN A 106 -10.29 -4.40 -11.61
CA ASN A 106 -10.97 -3.18 -12.04
C ASN A 106 -11.72 -2.51 -10.88
N ASN A 107 -12.40 -3.29 -10.03
CA ASN A 107 -13.10 -2.79 -8.85
C ASN A 107 -12.17 -2.17 -7.79
N PHE A 108 -10.92 -2.63 -7.71
CA PHE A 108 -9.88 -1.98 -6.92
C PHE A 108 -9.45 -0.66 -7.55
N ILE A 109 -9.11 -0.69 -8.84
CA ILE A 109 -8.61 0.47 -9.61
C ILE A 109 -9.61 1.63 -9.61
N ASN A 110 -10.88 1.34 -9.86
CA ASN A 110 -11.95 2.35 -9.92
C ASN A 110 -12.56 2.66 -8.53
N LYS A 111 -11.98 2.10 -7.46
CA LYS A 111 -12.45 2.22 -6.07
C LYS A 111 -13.85 1.63 -5.78
N ASN A 112 -14.50 0.95 -6.72
CA ASN A 112 -15.84 0.40 -6.52
C ASN A 112 -15.91 -0.51 -5.30
N MET A 113 -14.87 -1.31 -5.03
CA MET A 113 -14.88 -2.24 -3.89
C MET A 113 -14.94 -1.54 -2.52
N PHE A 114 -14.69 -0.23 -2.46
CA PHE A 114 -14.66 0.56 -1.23
C PHE A 114 -15.92 1.40 -1.01
N LYS A 115 -16.89 1.39 -1.92
CA LYS A 115 -18.04 2.34 -1.92
C LYS A 115 -18.80 2.43 -0.58
N ASN A 116 -18.89 1.32 0.14
CA ASN A 116 -19.63 1.23 1.41
C ASN A 116 -18.71 1.33 2.65
N TYR A 117 -17.42 1.59 2.46
CA TYR A 117 -16.47 1.71 3.56
C TYR A 117 -16.40 3.15 4.07
N TRP A 118 -16.37 3.33 5.39
CA TRP A 118 -16.45 4.66 6.03
C TRP A 118 -15.34 5.63 5.57
N ALA A 119 -14.20 5.08 5.17
CA ALA A 119 -13.03 5.85 4.74
C ALA A 119 -12.87 5.90 3.21
N TYR A 120 -13.94 5.67 2.44
CA TYR A 120 -13.94 5.70 0.97
C TYR A 120 -13.20 6.92 0.39
N ASP A 121 -13.48 8.12 0.90
CA ASP A 121 -12.89 9.38 0.42
C ASP A 121 -11.40 9.51 0.76
N TYR A 122 -10.91 8.78 1.78
CA TYR A 122 -9.51 8.77 2.17
C TYR A 122 -8.70 7.73 1.40
N ILE A 123 -9.33 6.72 0.79
CA ILE A 123 -8.63 5.64 0.09
C ILE A 123 -8.06 6.11 -1.25
N VAL A 124 -6.78 5.82 -1.46
CA VAL A 124 -6.05 6.02 -2.71
C VAL A 124 -5.39 4.70 -3.12
N PRO A 125 -5.96 3.98 -4.11
CA PRO A 125 -5.32 2.81 -4.69
C PRO A 125 -4.04 3.20 -5.44
N ILE A 126 -2.95 2.49 -5.19
CA ILE A 126 -1.69 2.57 -5.95
C ILE A 126 -1.41 1.17 -6.46
N TYR A 127 -1.12 1.04 -7.75
CA TYR A 127 -0.95 -0.25 -8.37
C TYR A 127 0.04 -0.23 -9.51
N ASN A 128 0.71 -1.37 -9.70
CA ASN A 128 1.54 -1.62 -10.87
C ASN A 128 0.66 -2.26 -11.95
N ILE A 129 0.66 -1.68 -13.16
CA ILE A 129 -0.06 -2.25 -14.32
C ILE A 129 0.86 -3.14 -15.16
N THR A 130 2.16 -2.82 -15.17
CA THR A 130 3.17 -3.46 -16.01
C THR A 130 4.04 -4.42 -15.20
N ASN A 131 4.49 -5.50 -15.83
CA ASN A 131 5.41 -6.42 -15.19
C ASN A 131 6.78 -5.75 -15.01
N LEU A 132 7.56 -6.21 -14.03
CA LEU A 132 8.92 -5.69 -13.80
C LEU A 132 9.78 -5.80 -15.07
N GLU A 133 9.60 -6.84 -15.87
CA GLU A 133 10.32 -7.01 -17.15
C GLU A 133 10.13 -5.82 -18.09
N ASP A 134 8.90 -5.33 -18.21
CA ASP A 134 8.59 -4.22 -19.10
C ASP A 134 9.33 -2.95 -18.65
N VAL A 135 9.46 -2.76 -17.33
CA VAL A 135 10.22 -1.67 -16.71
C VAL A 135 11.72 -1.83 -16.97
N LEU A 136 12.26 -3.04 -16.80
CA LEU A 136 13.68 -3.30 -17.03
C LEU A 136 14.09 -3.13 -18.50
N ILE A 137 13.22 -3.53 -19.44
CA ILE A 137 13.42 -3.29 -20.87
C ILE A 137 13.36 -1.79 -21.17
N LYS A 138 12.37 -1.09 -20.62
CA LYS A 138 12.22 0.36 -20.82
C LYS A 138 13.38 1.18 -20.21
N ALA A 139 13.96 0.70 -19.11
CA ALA A 139 15.13 1.30 -18.48
C ALA A 139 16.45 0.89 -19.17
N GLU A 140 16.39 0.13 -20.27
CA GLU A 140 17.55 -0.38 -21.02
C GLU A 140 18.51 -1.24 -20.18
N ILE A 141 18.02 -1.83 -19.08
CA ILE A 141 18.79 -2.72 -18.21
C ILE A 141 18.90 -4.10 -18.85
N ILE A 142 17.90 -4.54 -19.61
CA ILE A 142 17.87 -5.81 -20.34
C ILE A 142 17.29 -5.63 -21.74
N ASP A 143 17.75 -6.44 -22.70
CA ASP A 143 17.15 -6.48 -24.04
C ASP A 143 15.81 -7.22 -24.02
N LYS A 144 14.83 -6.79 -24.82
CA LYS A 144 13.52 -7.44 -24.96
C LYS A 144 13.62 -8.92 -25.36
N ASN A 145 14.68 -9.31 -26.06
CA ASN A 145 14.95 -10.69 -26.46
C ASN A 145 15.60 -11.54 -25.35
N THR A 146 15.94 -10.94 -24.21
CA THR A 146 16.60 -11.61 -23.08
C THR A 146 15.67 -12.58 -22.35
N ILE A 147 14.37 -12.31 -22.36
CA ILE A 147 13.36 -13.12 -21.66
C ILE A 147 12.45 -13.77 -22.70
N LYS A 148 12.78 -15.00 -23.12
CA LYS A 148 11.96 -15.76 -24.07
C LYS A 148 11.11 -16.82 -23.38
N ASN A 149 11.52 -17.25 -22.18
CA ASN A 149 10.84 -18.29 -21.43
C ASN A 149 10.99 -18.13 -19.90
N LYS A 150 10.26 -18.96 -19.15
CA LYS A 150 10.30 -18.97 -17.68
C LYS A 150 11.68 -19.27 -17.08
N LYS A 151 12.56 -20.01 -17.78
CA LYS A 151 13.93 -20.29 -17.29
C LYS A 151 14.81 -19.05 -17.34
N ASP A 152 14.69 -18.27 -18.41
CA ASP A 152 15.43 -17.01 -18.59
C ASP A 152 15.04 -16.01 -17.49
N LYS A 153 13.74 -15.87 -17.22
CA LYS A 153 13.20 -15.04 -16.13
C LYS A 153 13.77 -15.45 -14.76
N LYS A 154 13.82 -16.75 -14.46
CA LYS A 154 14.40 -17.25 -13.20
C LYS A 154 15.91 -16.96 -13.08
N LYS A 155 16.65 -17.04 -14.19
CA LYS A 155 18.08 -16.74 -14.23
C LYS A 155 18.33 -15.25 -14.03
N LEU A 156 17.52 -14.40 -14.65
CA LEU A 156 17.58 -12.94 -14.50
C LEU A 156 17.39 -12.53 -13.03
N TYR A 157 16.33 -12.99 -12.37
CA TYR A 157 16.08 -12.66 -10.96
C TYR A 157 17.18 -13.13 -10.03
N LYS A 158 17.77 -14.31 -10.29
CA LYS A 158 18.90 -14.82 -9.51
C LYS A 158 20.13 -13.91 -9.63
N ASN A 159 20.37 -13.34 -10.80
CA ASN A 159 21.49 -12.44 -11.02
C ASN A 159 21.27 -11.07 -10.37
N ILE A 160 20.05 -10.54 -10.42
CA ILE A 160 19.71 -9.25 -9.82
C ILE A 160 19.70 -9.33 -8.28
N SER A 161 19.26 -10.45 -7.70
CA SER A 161 19.18 -10.64 -6.25
C SER A 161 20.54 -10.79 -5.54
N ASN A 162 21.64 -10.91 -6.28
CA ASN A 162 23.00 -11.04 -5.73
C ASN A 162 23.72 -9.68 -5.60
N TYR A 163 23.05 -8.59 -5.94
CA TYR A 163 23.46 -7.22 -5.68
C TYR A 163 22.64 -6.64 -4.53
#